data_AF-A0A8T7IYT0-F1
#
_entry.id   AF-A0A8T7IYT0-F1
#
_cell.length_a   1.000
_cell.length_b   1.000
_cell.length_c   1.000
_cell.angle_alpha   90.00
_cell.angle_beta   90.00
_cell.angle_gamma   90.00
#
_symmetry.space_group_name_H-M   'P 1'
#
loop_
_entity.id
_entity.type
_entity.pdbx_description
1 polymer ?
#
loop_
_entity_poly.entity_id
_entity_poly.type
_entity_poly.pdbx_seq_one_letter_code
_entity_poly.pdbx_strand_id
1 'polypeptide(L)'
;MSDSKVKTTDEILLELMEKLNAKPDATAPVTKGLLVISTPRSGSSMYCDSLSKLGLTGECTEWFNLRYLGAYAKLKGQKDVDFPAYLDFITKKTTLNTGVLAVNMHVEQYTA
;
A
#
# COMPACT_ATOMS: atom_id res chain seq x y z
N MET A 1 -27.60 0.19 21.79
CA MET A 1 -26.68 1.18 21.18
C MET A 1 -25.29 0.59 21.33
N SER A 2 -24.70 0.10 20.24
CA SER A 2 -23.39 -0.56 20.26
C SER A 2 -22.30 0.50 20.15
N ASP A 3 -21.45 0.59 21.17
CA ASP A 3 -20.23 1.39 21.15
C ASP A 3 -19.32 0.88 20.02
N SER A 4 -19.24 1.67 18.95
CA SER A 4 -18.21 1.50 17.92
C SER A 4 -16.86 1.88 18.54
N LYS A 5 -16.14 0.91 19.08
CA LYS A 5 -14.74 1.08 19.52
C LYS A 5 -13.92 1.69 18.36
N VAL A 6 -13.35 2.87 18.57
CA VAL A 6 -12.47 3.52 17.58
C VAL A 6 -11.24 2.64 17.37
N LYS A 7 -11.06 2.15 16.15
CA LYS A 7 -9.89 1.34 15.78
C LYS A 7 -8.64 2.20 15.73
N THR A 8 -7.53 1.65 16.19
CA THR A 8 -6.20 2.27 16.07
C THR A 8 -5.73 2.23 14.61
N THR A 9 -4.78 3.10 14.25
CA THR A 9 -4.17 3.09 12.91
C THR A 9 -3.54 1.73 12.57
N ASP A 10 -2.91 1.08 13.54
CA ASP A 10 -2.29 -0.23 13.36
C ASP A 10 -3.33 -1.32 13.04
N GLU A 11 -4.48 -1.31 13.71
CA GLU A 11 -5.59 -2.23 13.42
C GLU A 11 -6.16 -2.00 12.02
N ILE A 12 -6.32 -0.73 11.63
CA ILE A 12 -6.80 -0.36 10.28
C ILE A 12 -5.83 -0.87 9.20
N LEU A 13 -4.52 -0.72 9.41
CA LEU A 13 -3.51 -1.19 8.46
C LEU A 13 -3.42 -2.72 8.42
N LEU A 14 -3.59 -3.39 9.55
CA LEU A 14 -3.66 -4.86 9.57
C LEU A 14 -4.87 -5.36 8.78
N GLU A 15 -6.05 -4.78 8.99
CA GLU A 15 -7.25 -5.11 8.21
C GLU A 15 -7.09 -4.83 6.72
N LEU A 16 -6.37 -3.77 6.36
CA LEU A 16 -6.01 -3.50 4.96
C LEU A 16 -5.16 -4.65 4.38
N MET A 17 -4.12 -5.08 5.11
CA MET A 17 -3.25 -6.16 4.66
C MET A 17 -3.99 -7.50 4.55
N GLU A 18 -4.90 -7.80 5.49
CA GLU A 18 -5.77 -8.97 5.42
C GLU A 18 -6.69 -8.93 4.19
N LYS A 19 -7.31 -7.78 3.92
CA LYS A 19 -8.13 -7.57 2.72
C LYS A 19 -7.31 -7.75 1.44
N LEU A 20 -6.10 -7.21 1.38
CA LEU A 20 -5.19 -7.41 0.24
C LEU A 20 -4.81 -8.89 0.09
N ASN A 21 -4.52 -9.58 1.18
CA ASN A 21 -4.16 -11.00 1.14
C ASN A 21 -5.30 -11.88 0.61
N ALA A 22 -6.55 -11.53 0.92
CA ALA A 22 -7.74 -12.22 0.43
C ALA A 22 -8.08 -11.93 -1.05
N LYS A 23 -7.61 -10.81 -1.61
CA LYS A 23 -7.79 -10.51 -3.05
C LYS A 23 -7.00 -11.51 -3.92
N PRO A 24 -7.48 -11.87 -5.11
CA PRO A 24 -6.67 -12.62 -6.07
C PRO A 24 -5.46 -11.78 -6.50
N ASP A 25 -4.36 -12.47 -6.85
CA ASP A 25 -3.19 -11.80 -7.42
C ASP A 25 -3.52 -11.25 -8.81
N ALA A 26 -2.89 -10.12 -9.16
CA ALA A 26 -2.91 -9.61 -10.52
C ALA A 26 -2.24 -10.64 -11.47
N THR A 27 -2.89 -10.88 -12.60
CA THR A 27 -2.41 -11.81 -13.63
C THR A 27 -1.59 -11.10 -14.71
N ALA A 28 -1.81 -9.80 -14.89
CA ALA A 28 -1.01 -8.99 -15.80
C ALA A 28 0.37 -8.70 -15.20
N PRO A 29 1.47 -8.88 -15.97
CA PRO A 29 2.79 -8.51 -15.49
C PRO A 29 2.88 -6.99 -15.29
N VAL A 30 3.68 -6.57 -14.32
CA VAL A 30 4.00 -5.15 -14.15
C VAL A 30 4.94 -4.72 -15.27
N THR A 31 4.51 -3.74 -16.06
CA THR A 31 5.26 -3.20 -17.19
C THR A 31 5.79 -1.79 -16.91
N LYS A 32 5.19 -1.08 -15.94
CA LYS A 32 5.57 0.29 -15.56
C LYS A 32 5.46 0.48 -14.06
N GLY A 33 6.31 1.37 -13.54
CA GLY A 33 6.21 1.91 -12.18
C GLY A 33 5.90 3.40 -12.22
N LEU A 34 5.00 3.85 -11.35
CA LEU A 34 4.74 5.25 -11.07
C LEU A 34 5.10 5.54 -9.62
N LEU A 35 6.04 6.47 -9.43
CA LEU A 35 6.43 6.97 -8.11
C LEU A 35 6.03 8.43 -7.99
N VAL A 36 5.14 8.73 -7.05
CA VAL A 36 4.79 10.09 -6.65
C VAL A 36 5.69 10.47 -5.48
N ILE A 37 6.62 11.40 -5.71
CA ILE A 37 7.50 11.94 -4.66
C ILE A 37 6.87 13.21 -4.13
N SER A 38 6.61 13.26 -2.83
CA SER A 38 5.94 14.40 -2.21
C SER A 38 6.43 14.69 -0.79
N THR A 39 5.85 15.71 -0.15
CA THR A 39 5.96 15.92 1.30
C THR A 39 4.61 15.64 1.97
N PRO A 40 4.58 15.41 3.29
CA PRO A 40 3.33 15.28 4.03
C PRO A 40 2.43 16.52 3.83
N ARG A 41 1.12 16.30 3.69
CA ARG A 41 0.11 17.37 3.55
C ARG A 41 0.24 18.24 2.29
N SER A 42 0.93 17.75 1.24
CA SER A 42 1.05 18.41 -0.07
C SER A 42 -0.13 18.16 -1.03
N GLY A 43 -1.10 17.34 -0.64
CA GLY A 43 -2.21 16.92 -1.51
C GLY A 43 -1.93 15.64 -2.32
N SER A 44 -0.76 15.02 -2.17
CA SER A 44 -0.40 13.79 -2.89
C SER A 44 -1.35 12.61 -2.63
N SER A 45 -1.89 12.48 -1.41
CA SER A 45 -2.92 11.46 -1.11
C SER A 45 -4.19 11.67 -1.94
N MET A 46 -4.66 12.92 -2.07
CA MET A 46 -5.84 13.24 -2.91
C MET A 46 -5.58 12.95 -4.38
N TYR A 47 -4.37 13.23 -4.86
CA TYR A 47 -3.95 12.91 -6.21
C TYR A 47 -3.94 11.39 -6.45
N CYS A 48 -3.33 10.61 -5.54
CA CYS A 48 -3.32 9.15 -5.60
C CYS A 48 -4.72 8.52 -5.55
N ASP A 49 -5.61 9.05 -4.71
CA ASP A 49 -7.00 8.59 -4.62
C ASP A 49 -7.74 8.80 -5.94
N SER A 50 -7.53 9.96 -6.57
CA SER A 50 -8.12 10.28 -7.87
C SER A 50 -7.57 9.36 -8.95
N LEU A 51 -6.26 9.14 -8.96
CA LEU A 51 -5.59 8.27 -9.93
C LEU A 51 -6.06 6.81 -9.83
N SER A 52 -6.16 6.29 -8.61
CA SER A 52 -6.63 4.91 -8.36
C SER A 52 -8.08 4.72 -8.81
N LYS A 53 -8.94 5.74 -8.62
CA LYS A 53 -10.35 5.71 -9.06
C LYS A 53 -10.53 5.74 -10.58
N LEU A 54 -9.58 6.28 -11.33
CA LEU A 54 -9.61 6.24 -12.79
C LEU A 54 -9.37 4.83 -13.35
N GLY A 55 -8.83 3.91 -12.54
CA GLY A 55 -8.55 2.53 -12.96
C GLY A 55 -7.45 2.41 -14.01
N LEU A 56 -6.66 3.47 -14.21
CA LEU A 56 -5.54 3.50 -15.17
C LEU A 56 -4.22 3.03 -14.56
N THR A 57 -4.15 2.96 -13.23
CA THR A 57 -3.01 2.45 -12.47
C THR A 57 -3.46 1.48 -11.40
N GLY A 58 -2.50 0.81 -10.75
CA GLY A 58 -2.73 0.15 -9.47
C GLY A 58 -3.12 1.13 -8.35
N GLU A 59 -3.35 0.57 -7.16
CA GLU A 59 -3.68 1.32 -5.95
C GLU A 59 -2.48 2.19 -5.52
N CYS A 60 -2.60 3.51 -5.68
CA CYS A 60 -1.56 4.49 -5.34
C CYS A 60 -1.62 4.79 -3.84
N THR A 61 -0.64 4.34 -3.06
CA THR A 61 -0.55 4.63 -1.62
C THR A 61 0.89 4.62 -1.13
N GLU A 62 1.09 4.99 0.13
CA GLU A 62 2.39 4.96 0.82
C GLU A 62 2.86 3.54 1.19
N TRP A 63 2.97 2.64 0.20
CA TRP A 63 3.34 1.24 0.42
C TRP A 63 4.70 1.08 1.13
N PHE A 64 5.60 2.06 1.04
CA PHE A 64 6.92 2.03 1.68
C PHE A 64 6.95 2.65 3.08
N ASN A 65 5.81 3.09 3.59
CA ASN A 65 5.70 3.59 4.96
C ASN A 65 5.92 2.43 5.96
N LEU A 66 6.81 2.63 6.95
CA LEU A 66 7.17 1.60 7.94
C LEU A 66 5.97 1.01 8.69
N ARG A 67 4.87 1.76 8.85
CA ARG A 67 3.64 1.25 9.47
C ARG A 67 2.95 0.19 8.60
N TYR A 68 3.00 0.33 7.29
CA TYR A 68 2.46 -0.66 6.35
C TYR A 68 3.33 -1.92 6.36
N LEU A 69 4.65 -1.77 6.33
CA LEU A 69 5.58 -2.89 6.48
C LEU A 69 5.35 -3.64 7.80
N GLY A 70 5.19 -2.90 8.90
CA GLY A 70 4.88 -3.49 10.22
C GLY A 70 3.54 -4.24 10.25
N ALA A 71 2.51 -3.71 9.58
CA ALA A 71 1.23 -4.41 9.44
C ALA A 71 1.36 -5.71 8.62
N TYR A 72 2.17 -5.70 7.55
CA TYR A 72 2.47 -6.91 6.79
C TYR A 72 3.25 -7.95 7.62
N ALA A 73 4.23 -7.51 8.42
CA ALA A 73 4.96 -8.39 9.35
C ALA A 73 3.99 -9.08 10.32
N LYS A 74 3.07 -8.31 10.91
CA LYS A 74 2.01 -8.81 11.80
C LYS A 74 1.12 -9.83 11.08
N LEU A 75 0.67 -9.54 9.85
CA LEU A 75 -0.12 -10.48 9.03
C LEU A 75 0.60 -11.81 8.81
N LYS A 76 1.92 -11.79 8.56
CA LYS A 76 2.72 -12.99 8.31
C LYS A 76 3.23 -13.67 9.60
N GLY A 77 2.95 -13.10 10.77
CA GLY A 77 3.48 -13.59 12.05
C GLY A 77 5.01 -13.46 12.17
N GLN A 78 5.59 -12.50 11.46
CA GLN A 78 7.04 -12.27 11.40
C GLN A 78 7.43 -11.09 12.32
N LYS A 79 8.62 -11.18 12.92
CA LYS A 79 9.20 -10.06 13.71
C LYS A 79 9.85 -9.02 12.82
N ASP A 80 10.51 -9.46 11.75
CA ASP A 80 11.22 -8.62 10.79
C ASP A 80 10.59 -8.79 9.39
N VAL A 81 10.65 -7.74 8.57
CA VAL A 81 10.08 -7.74 7.22
C VAL A 81 11.14 -8.12 6.20
N ASP A 82 10.88 -9.20 5.47
CA ASP A 82 11.55 -9.46 4.19
C ASP A 82 11.00 -8.50 3.14
N PHE A 83 11.77 -7.44 2.85
CA PHE A 83 11.34 -6.39 1.94
C PHE A 83 11.11 -6.88 0.49
N PRO A 84 11.99 -7.69 -0.12
CA PRO A 84 11.69 -8.36 -1.39
C PRO A 84 10.35 -9.11 -1.40
N ALA A 85 10.05 -9.91 -0.36
CA ALA A 85 8.79 -10.64 -0.28
C ALA A 85 7.58 -9.69 -0.12
N TYR A 86 7.73 -8.62 0.66
CA TYR A 86 6.72 -7.58 0.79
C TYR A 86 6.47 -6.84 -0.53
N LEU A 87 7.53 -6.50 -1.27
CA LEU A 87 7.42 -5.85 -2.56
C LEU A 87 6.70 -6.73 -3.57
N ASP A 88 7.03 -8.02 -3.64
CA ASP A 88 6.30 -8.99 -4.47
C ASP A 88 4.82 -9.07 -4.09
N PHE A 89 4.51 -9.13 -2.78
CA PHE A 89 3.15 -9.11 -2.27
C PHE A 89 2.37 -7.87 -2.72
N ILE A 90 2.91 -6.67 -2.47
CA ILE A 90 2.26 -5.42 -2.88
C ILE A 90 2.08 -5.38 -4.39
N THR A 91 3.13 -5.70 -5.14
CA THR A 91 3.11 -5.73 -6.62
C THR A 91 1.96 -6.59 -7.15
N LYS A 92 1.81 -7.81 -6.61
CA LYS A 92 0.73 -8.74 -7.01
C LYS A 92 -0.64 -8.26 -6.56
N LYS A 93 -0.78 -7.72 -5.35
CA LYS A 93 -2.09 -7.37 -4.78
C LYS A 93 -2.64 -6.01 -5.23
N THR A 94 -1.78 -5.08 -5.66
CA THR A 94 -2.19 -3.67 -5.86
C THR A 94 -2.09 -3.19 -7.31
N THR A 95 -1.52 -3.96 -8.24
CA THR A 95 -1.42 -3.55 -9.66
C THR A 95 -2.77 -3.60 -10.41
N LEU A 96 -3.78 -4.31 -9.88
CA LEU A 96 -5.16 -4.37 -10.39
C LEU A 96 -5.29 -4.72 -11.89
N ASN A 97 -4.39 -5.56 -12.42
CA ASN A 97 -4.30 -5.90 -13.86
C ASN A 97 -4.05 -4.71 -14.82
N THR A 98 -3.73 -3.52 -14.29
CA THR A 98 -3.38 -2.36 -15.13
C THR A 98 -1.97 -2.46 -15.72
N GLY A 99 -1.14 -3.34 -15.15
CA GLY A 99 0.29 -3.42 -15.46
C GLY A 99 1.12 -2.26 -14.91
N VAL A 100 0.53 -1.37 -14.10
CA VAL A 100 1.20 -0.21 -13.50
C VAL A 100 1.19 -0.32 -11.98
N LEU A 101 2.36 -0.50 -11.36
CA LEU A 101 2.53 -0.34 -9.92
C LEU A 101 2.59 1.16 -9.58
N ALA A 102 1.76 1.63 -8.65
CA ALA A 102 1.72 3.03 -8.24
C ALA A 102 2.05 3.18 -6.75
N VAL A 103 2.99 4.06 -6.41
CA VAL A 103 3.45 4.30 -5.05
C VAL A 103 3.54 5.79 -4.76
N ASN A 104 3.06 6.20 -3.59
CA ASN A 104 3.35 7.51 -3.01
C ASN A 104 4.53 7.37 -2.04
N MET A 105 5.51 8.27 -2.11
CA MET A 105 6.64 8.28 -1.19
C MET A 105 6.87 9.71 -0.71
N HIS A 106 6.93 9.86 0.60
CA HIS A 106 7.32 11.13 1.22
C HIS A 106 8.84 11.24 1.27
N VAL A 107 9.41 12.40 0.94
CA VAL A 107 10.88 12.61 0.89
C VAL A 107 11.56 12.21 2.20
N GLU A 108 10.89 12.43 3.34
CA GLU A 108 11.38 12.04 4.68
C GLU A 108 11.61 10.52 4.80
N GLN A 109 10.90 9.70 4.02
CA GLN A 109 11.08 8.24 3.98
C GLN A 109 12.33 7.81 3.19
N TYR A 110 12.98 8.72 2.45
CA TYR A 110 14.22 8.44 1.71
C TYR A 110 15.48 8.80 2.52
N THR A 111 15.37 9.79 3.42
CA THR A 111 16.50 10.31 4.20
C THR A 111 16.65 9.67 5.58
N ALA A 112 15.80 8.71 5.92
CA ALA A 112 15.76 8.03 7.22
C ALA A 112 16.58 6.73 7.23
#